data_AF-A0A1G0RKE8-F1
#
_entry.id   AF-A0A1G0RKE8-F1
#
_cell.length_a   1.000
_cell.length_b   1.000
_cell.length_c   1.000
_cell.angle_alpha   90.00
_cell.angle_beta   90.00
_cell.angle_gamma   90.00
#
_symmetry.space_group_name_H-M   'P 1'
#
loop_
_entity.id
_entity.type
_entity.pdbx_description
1 polymer ?
#
loop_
_entity_poly.entity_id
_entity_poly.type
_entity_poly.pdbx_seq_one_letter_code
_entity_poly.pdbx_strand_id
1 'polypeptide(L)'
;MNLIVINGLKRYIIITKRDNKLKTSQDPNICFMKYYTLIGMILLIVGCSPFINKHLKNFDIEIKKGEVAEKAGDYNEAIAHYSEALKVIPTHPPTVYNIARLNALSGNDEYAINYLMNSISLGYGLAAVNDTAFVSLKDTIRFSKVLSKIDEMKKTIHKSELGFTYDEKDLAPESVAYDPVEEAFYLGSLYKCKIVRIDKEGNATDFITEKQNGLRMVIGIKVDAERRVLWTCNAVGRGFPPGIEEKETGWTALFKFDLTTGKLINKYILHEEGVMHQFNDLTITKSGDVYTTNYLEGAIYRVLNDKDELELFYKSEELISPNGITFSDNENTIFVSGWKTFLYKIDFNTRKLSLVEHPDSFSTYGIDGIYYYKNSLLAVQDGLMIIARYYLNEDGSEIERREIIEANNPVLDVPTTGVLVDDQLYYVANCPSFHFHEDGSLVPDELNDVTILKTKL
;
A
#
# COMPACT_ATOMS: atom_id res chain seq x y z
N MET A 1 51.47 -28.53 3.44
CA MET A 1 52.09 -29.10 2.22
C MET A 1 51.58 -28.29 1.04
N ASN A 2 52.44 -27.41 0.50
CA ASN A 2 52.37 -26.53 -0.70
C ASN A 2 51.08 -25.68 -0.86
N LEU A 3 50.99 -24.37 -0.56
CA LEU A 3 51.78 -23.16 -0.89
C LEU A 3 51.81 -22.80 -2.40
N ILE A 4 51.16 -21.65 -2.74
CA ILE A 4 51.72 -20.49 -3.50
C ILE A 4 52.13 -20.73 -4.99
N VAL A 5 51.88 -19.91 -6.03
CA VAL A 5 51.25 -18.59 -6.27
C VAL A 5 51.40 -18.21 -7.78
N ILE A 6 50.82 -17.07 -8.22
CA ILE A 6 51.31 -16.08 -9.25
C ILE A 6 50.88 -16.12 -10.75
N ASN A 7 50.23 -15.00 -11.11
CA ASN A 7 50.36 -14.04 -12.24
C ASN A 7 50.17 -14.38 -13.73
N GLY A 8 49.51 -13.43 -14.42
CA GLY A 8 49.75 -13.09 -15.83
C GLY A 8 49.01 -11.82 -16.30
N LEU A 9 49.72 -10.71 -16.50
CA LEU A 9 49.25 -9.39 -17.00
C LEU A 9 49.35 -9.24 -18.54
N LYS A 10 48.48 -8.36 -19.08
CA LYS A 10 48.66 -7.30 -20.14
C LYS A 10 48.58 -7.59 -21.66
N ARG A 11 47.64 -6.82 -22.28
CA ARG A 11 47.65 -5.96 -23.51
C ARG A 11 48.09 -6.58 -24.86
N TYR A 12 47.47 -6.32 -26.01
CA TYR A 12 47.36 -5.05 -26.77
C TYR A 12 46.49 -5.24 -28.03
N ILE A 13 45.78 -4.21 -28.51
CA ILE A 13 45.76 -3.85 -29.95
C ILE A 13 45.81 -2.33 -30.08
N ILE A 14 46.81 -1.86 -30.83
CA ILE A 14 47.12 -0.46 -31.16
C ILE A 14 46.50 -0.17 -32.54
N ILE A 15 45.83 0.98 -32.65
CA ILE A 15 45.40 1.59 -33.91
C ILE A 15 46.57 2.44 -34.46
N THR A 16 46.96 2.23 -35.71
CA THR A 16 47.88 3.12 -36.43
C THR A 16 47.17 3.87 -37.56
N LYS A 17 47.50 5.16 -37.61
CA LYS A 17 47.01 6.25 -38.46
C LYS A 17 47.74 6.25 -39.82
N ARG A 18 47.09 6.70 -40.90
CA ARG A 18 47.79 7.27 -42.08
C ARG A 18 47.02 8.45 -42.66
N ASP A 19 47.62 9.63 -42.53
CA ASP A 19 47.28 10.87 -43.23
C ASP A 19 47.81 10.82 -44.68
N ASN A 20 47.15 11.50 -45.62
CA ASN A 20 47.82 12.08 -46.80
C ASN A 20 47.12 13.37 -47.26
N LYS A 21 47.92 14.45 -47.33
CA LYS A 21 47.60 15.80 -47.82
C LYS A 21 47.84 15.90 -49.33
N LEU A 22 47.22 16.92 -49.94
CA LEU A 22 47.65 17.86 -51.02
C LEU A 22 46.34 18.39 -51.66
N LYS A 23 46.15 19.61 -52.19
CA LYS A 23 46.74 20.96 -52.15
C LYS A 23 45.80 21.81 -53.06
N THR A 24 45.91 23.13 -53.00
CA THR A 24 45.01 24.19 -53.50
C THR A 24 45.16 24.59 -54.98
N SER A 25 44.08 25.13 -55.61
CA SER A 25 44.16 26.23 -56.60
C SER A 25 42.84 27.06 -56.69
N GLN A 26 43.01 28.37 -56.92
CA GLN A 26 42.05 29.49 -57.05
C GLN A 26 41.13 29.33 -58.30
N ASP A 27 39.98 29.99 -58.54
CA ASP A 27 39.56 31.40 -58.38
C ASP A 27 38.00 31.52 -58.61
N PRO A 28 37.31 32.69 -58.72
CA PRO A 28 36.21 33.08 -57.82
C PRO A 28 34.85 33.39 -58.50
N ASN A 29 33.86 33.74 -57.68
CA ASN A 29 32.53 34.29 -58.00
C ASN A 29 31.46 33.32 -58.53
N ILE A 30 30.49 32.98 -57.66
CA ILE A 30 29.05 33.24 -57.88
C ILE A 30 28.30 33.09 -56.55
N CYS A 31 27.46 34.09 -56.30
CA CYS A 31 26.49 34.34 -55.23
C CYS A 31 26.03 33.18 -54.30
N PHE A 32 26.30 33.41 -53.02
CA PHE A 32 25.34 33.57 -51.91
C PHE A 32 24.24 32.53 -51.63
N MET A 33 24.32 32.06 -50.37
CA MET A 33 23.25 31.60 -49.48
C MET A 33 22.74 30.17 -49.63
N LYS A 34 23.42 29.25 -48.94
CA LYS A 34 22.79 28.36 -47.94
C LYS A 34 23.84 27.58 -47.12
N TYR A 35 23.55 27.40 -45.83
CA TYR A 35 24.07 26.40 -44.87
C TYR A 35 25.26 26.73 -43.92
N TYR A 36 24.97 26.51 -42.63
CA TYR A 36 25.81 26.47 -41.41
C TYR A 36 26.31 27.85 -40.92
N THR A 37 26.08 28.34 -39.70
CA THR A 37 25.98 27.71 -38.36
C THR A 37 25.43 28.76 -37.38
N LEU A 38 24.38 28.44 -36.62
CA LEU A 38 24.34 28.84 -35.22
C LEU A 38 23.51 27.81 -34.45
N ILE A 39 24.25 26.88 -33.84
CA ILE A 39 23.80 26.04 -32.75
C ILE A 39 23.39 26.99 -31.62
N GLY A 40 22.10 27.05 -31.32
CA GLY A 40 21.58 27.88 -30.25
C GLY A 40 20.08 27.71 -30.12
N MET A 41 19.67 27.10 -28.99
CA MET A 41 18.28 26.95 -28.55
C MET A 41 17.40 25.96 -29.33
N ILE A 42 17.68 24.67 -29.16
CA ILE A 42 16.59 23.75 -28.87
C ILE A 42 16.43 23.75 -27.35
N LEU A 43 15.41 24.46 -26.87
CA LEU A 43 14.83 24.25 -25.56
C LEU A 43 14.27 22.82 -25.56
N LEU A 44 15.14 21.86 -25.24
CA LEU A 44 14.71 20.60 -24.65
C LEU A 44 14.16 20.97 -23.28
N ILE A 45 12.85 21.20 -23.21
CA ILE A 45 12.10 20.99 -21.97
C ILE A 45 12.11 19.48 -21.76
N VAL A 46 13.27 18.96 -21.33
CA VAL A 46 13.28 17.81 -20.43
C VAL A 46 12.99 18.44 -19.09
N GLY A 47 11.70 18.63 -18.81
CA GLY A 47 11.23 18.62 -17.45
C GLY A 47 11.55 17.24 -16.89
N CYS A 48 12.79 17.04 -16.46
CA CYS A 48 13.11 16.03 -15.47
C CYS A 48 12.27 16.44 -14.25
N SER A 49 11.07 15.87 -14.15
CA SER A 49 10.43 15.78 -12.85
C SER A 49 11.49 15.21 -11.89
N PRO A 50 11.70 15.80 -10.71
CA PRO A 50 12.67 15.31 -9.71
C PRO A 50 12.42 13.86 -9.24
N PHE A 51 11.38 13.24 -9.78
CA PHE A 51 10.84 11.92 -9.55
C PHE A 51 11.84 10.74 -9.71
N ILE A 52 12.90 10.88 -10.54
CA ILE A 52 13.80 9.76 -10.85
C ILE A 52 14.82 9.44 -9.73
N ASN A 53 14.96 10.27 -8.68
CA ASN A 53 16.01 10.08 -7.67
C ASN A 53 15.54 9.70 -6.25
N LYS A 54 14.23 9.51 -6.01
CA LYS A 54 13.78 8.82 -4.79
C LYS A 54 13.88 7.32 -5.06
N HIS A 55 15.04 6.72 -4.80
CA HIS A 55 15.16 5.26 -4.77
C HIS A 55 14.32 4.74 -3.59
N LEU A 56 13.01 4.48 -3.80
CA LEU A 56 12.11 4.01 -2.75
C LEU A 56 12.60 2.69 -2.18
N LYS A 57 13.30 1.88 -2.97
CA LYS A 57 14.02 0.70 -2.47
C LYS A 57 14.97 1.00 -1.31
N ASN A 58 15.62 2.17 -1.31
CA ASN A 58 16.49 2.58 -0.21
C ASN A 58 15.68 2.85 1.06
N PHE A 59 14.42 3.31 0.97
CA PHE A 59 13.58 3.51 2.15
C PHE A 59 13.42 2.21 2.95
N ASP A 60 12.92 1.14 2.35
CA ASP A 60 12.68 -0.13 3.08
C ASP A 60 13.99 -0.75 3.61
N ILE A 61 15.09 -0.59 2.88
CA ILE A 61 16.43 -1.01 3.32
C ILE A 61 16.87 -0.24 4.58
N GLU A 62 16.75 1.08 4.56
CA GLU A 62 17.17 1.93 5.68
C GLU A 62 16.25 1.74 6.90
N ILE A 63 14.95 1.52 6.70
CA ILE A 63 14.03 1.12 7.79
C ILE A 63 14.52 -0.16 8.46
N LYS A 64 14.81 -1.22 7.69
CA LYS A 64 15.28 -2.51 8.23
C LYS A 64 16.60 -2.38 8.98
N LYS A 65 17.56 -1.61 8.46
CA LYS A 65 18.83 -1.36 9.16
C LYS A 65 18.61 -0.61 10.47
N GLY A 66 17.74 0.40 10.47
CA GLY A 66 17.37 1.15 11.67
C GLY A 66 16.75 0.25 12.75
N GLU A 67 15.84 -0.65 12.37
CA GLU A 67 15.24 -1.63 13.29
C GLU A 67 16.26 -2.59 13.89
N VAL A 68 17.23 -3.05 13.09
CA VAL A 68 18.32 -3.92 13.56
C VAL A 68 19.20 -3.19 14.58
N ALA A 69 19.59 -1.94 14.28
CA ALA A 69 20.39 -1.12 15.18
C ALA A 69 19.62 -0.78 16.48
N GLU A 70 18.32 -0.46 16.40
CA GLU A 70 17.47 -0.22 17.58
C GLU A 70 17.42 -1.46 18.48
N LYS A 71 17.19 -2.65 17.90
CA LYS A 71 17.19 -3.92 18.64
C LYS A 71 18.55 -4.22 19.28
N ALA A 72 19.65 -3.79 18.66
CA ALA A 72 20.99 -3.91 19.22
C ALA A 72 21.31 -2.87 20.30
N GLY A 73 20.44 -1.88 20.50
CA GLY A 73 20.65 -0.77 21.44
C GLY A 73 21.56 0.34 20.90
N ASP A 74 21.92 0.32 19.61
CA ASP A 74 22.67 1.42 18.97
C ASP A 74 21.70 2.48 18.46
N TYR A 75 21.28 3.35 19.36
CA TYR A 75 20.29 4.39 19.05
C TYR A 75 20.82 5.42 18.05
N ASN A 76 22.13 5.69 18.03
CA ASN A 76 22.70 6.66 17.09
C ASN A 76 22.70 6.10 15.66
N GLU A 77 23.10 4.84 15.49
CA GLU A 77 23.04 4.17 14.19
C GLU A 77 21.58 4.02 13.71
N ALA A 78 20.65 3.67 14.61
CA ALA A 78 19.23 3.59 14.29
C ALA A 78 18.66 4.94 13.82
N ILE A 79 18.93 6.03 14.54
CA ILE A 79 18.51 7.39 14.15
C ILE A 79 19.11 7.78 12.80
N ALA A 80 20.36 7.43 12.51
CA ALA A 80 21.00 7.74 11.23
C ALA A 80 20.29 7.06 10.05
N HIS A 81 19.99 5.77 10.17
CA HIS A 81 19.25 5.01 9.16
C HIS A 81 17.82 5.53 8.98
N TYR A 82 17.10 5.77 10.08
CA TYR A 82 15.76 6.36 10.01
C TYR A 82 15.76 7.76 9.38
N SER A 83 16.80 8.56 9.63
CA SER A 83 16.94 9.88 9.00
C SER A 83 17.18 9.77 7.49
N GLU A 84 17.91 8.76 7.01
CA GLU A 84 18.06 8.50 5.58
C GLU A 84 16.74 8.07 4.94
N ALA A 85 15.97 7.21 5.62
CA ALA A 85 14.63 6.82 5.17
C ALA A 85 13.70 8.05 5.04
N LEU A 86 13.73 8.98 6.00
CA LEU A 86 12.93 10.21 5.96
C LEU A 86 13.34 11.19 4.86
N LYS A 87 14.53 11.08 4.24
CA LYS A 87 14.85 11.86 3.03
C LYS A 87 14.02 11.41 1.83
N VAL A 88 13.59 10.15 1.82
CA VAL A 88 12.74 9.57 0.79
C VAL A 88 11.27 9.85 1.10
N ILE A 89 10.86 9.55 2.35
CA ILE A 89 9.48 9.69 2.86
C ILE A 89 9.47 10.58 4.10
N PRO A 90 9.50 11.93 3.95
CA PRO A 90 9.55 12.85 5.09
C PRO A 90 8.38 12.73 6.06
N THR A 91 7.22 12.32 5.54
CA THR A 91 5.94 12.20 6.24
C THR A 91 5.63 10.76 6.67
N HIS A 92 6.64 9.89 6.84
CA HIS A 92 6.43 8.51 7.32
C HIS A 92 6.21 8.48 8.85
N PRO A 93 4.96 8.37 9.35
CA PRO A 93 4.66 8.68 10.75
C PRO A 93 5.33 7.74 11.78
N PRO A 94 5.41 6.41 11.56
CA PRO A 94 6.11 5.51 12.47
C PRO A 94 7.61 5.82 12.60
N THR A 95 8.29 6.16 11.50
CA THR A 95 9.73 6.47 11.55
C THR A 95 10.01 7.78 12.26
N VAL A 96 9.17 8.80 12.02
CA VAL A 96 9.23 10.06 12.78
C VAL A 96 9.04 9.79 14.28
N TYR A 97 8.11 8.91 14.65
CA TYR A 97 7.88 8.49 16.04
C TYR A 97 9.09 7.75 16.64
N ASN A 98 9.68 6.80 15.90
CA ASN A 98 10.83 6.04 16.36
C ASN A 98 12.04 6.93 16.61
N ILE A 99 12.32 7.89 15.72
CA ILE A 99 13.37 8.90 15.97
C ILE A 99 13.08 9.69 17.25
N ALA A 100 11.82 10.04 17.53
CA ALA A 100 11.45 10.72 18.76
C ALA A 100 11.78 9.88 20.00
N ARG A 101 11.38 8.59 19.99
CA ARG A 101 11.65 7.65 21.09
C ARG A 101 13.14 7.49 21.35
N LEU A 102 13.92 7.24 20.30
CA LEU A 102 15.37 7.02 20.39
C LEU A 102 16.11 8.27 20.91
N ASN A 103 15.67 9.46 20.52
CA ASN A 103 16.21 10.69 21.07
C ASN A 103 15.86 10.86 22.56
N ALA A 104 14.64 10.52 22.98
CA ALA A 104 14.25 10.58 24.38
C ALA A 104 15.08 9.62 25.25
N LEU A 105 15.27 8.39 24.77
CA LEU A 105 16.11 7.37 25.41
C LEU A 105 17.60 7.78 25.49
N SER A 106 18.05 8.60 24.54
CA SER A 106 19.42 9.13 24.48
C SER A 106 19.62 10.44 25.26
N GLY A 107 18.56 11.00 25.88
CA GLY A 107 18.62 12.29 26.59
C GLY A 107 18.64 13.52 25.67
N ASN A 108 18.32 13.36 24.39
CA ASN A 108 18.23 14.43 23.39
C ASN A 108 16.82 15.05 23.40
N ASP A 109 16.41 15.60 24.54
CA ASP A 109 15.02 15.98 24.84
C ASP A 109 14.39 16.94 23.81
N GLU A 110 15.16 17.89 23.29
CA GLU A 110 14.65 18.85 22.29
C GLU A 110 14.29 18.17 20.97
N TYR A 111 15.18 17.30 20.46
CA TYR A 111 14.91 16.53 19.27
C TYR A 111 13.74 15.57 19.50
N ALA A 112 13.72 14.89 20.65
CA ALA A 112 12.63 13.99 21.01
C ALA A 112 11.26 14.68 20.94
N ILE A 113 11.12 15.85 21.58
CA ILE A 113 9.86 16.61 21.57
C ILE A 113 9.49 17.08 20.16
N ASN A 114 10.45 17.59 19.38
CA ASN A 114 10.17 18.10 18.04
C ASN A 114 9.68 17.00 17.10
N TYR A 115 10.35 15.83 17.10
CA TYR A 115 9.92 14.68 16.31
C TYR A 115 8.59 14.11 16.82
N LEU A 116 8.38 14.05 18.14
CA LEU A 116 7.11 13.57 18.71
C LEU A 116 5.94 14.47 18.29
N MET A 117 6.10 15.79 18.38
CA MET A 117 5.09 16.76 17.91
C MET A 117 4.77 16.60 16.42
N ASN A 118 5.79 16.34 15.59
CA ASN A 118 5.59 16.08 14.16
C ASN A 118 4.79 14.80 13.93
N SER A 119 5.20 13.68 14.55
CA SER A 119 4.49 12.39 14.42
C SER A 119 3.02 12.49 14.85
N ILE A 120 2.74 13.16 15.97
CA ILE A 120 1.37 13.40 16.45
C ILE A 120 0.59 14.26 15.47
N SER A 121 1.21 15.26 14.84
CA SER A 121 0.56 16.09 13.82
C SER A 121 0.21 15.30 12.54
N LEU A 122 0.98 14.26 12.24
CA LEU A 122 0.66 13.29 11.18
C LEU A 122 -0.41 12.26 11.59
N GLY A 123 -0.85 12.25 12.84
CA GLY A 123 -1.87 11.35 13.38
C GLY A 123 -1.33 10.10 14.08
N TYR A 124 -0.01 10.00 14.30
CA TYR A 124 0.63 8.81 14.88
C TYR A 124 1.22 9.10 16.27
N GLY A 125 1.27 8.10 17.14
CA GLY A 125 1.84 8.25 18.48
C GLY A 125 0.89 8.83 19.53
N LEU A 126 -0.42 8.73 19.35
CA LEU A 126 -1.42 9.20 20.34
C LEU A 126 -1.35 8.46 21.69
N ALA A 127 -0.65 7.31 21.72
CA ALA A 127 -0.36 6.54 22.92
C ALA A 127 0.96 6.94 23.62
N ALA A 128 1.68 7.98 23.15
CA ALA A 128 2.97 8.41 23.71
C ALA A 128 2.94 8.73 25.20
N VAL A 129 1.77 9.07 25.76
CA VAL A 129 1.57 9.25 27.20
C VAL A 129 1.94 8.00 28.02
N ASN A 130 1.76 6.82 27.43
CA ASN A 130 2.04 5.52 28.04
C ASN A 130 3.39 4.92 27.61
N ASP A 131 4.07 5.53 26.64
CA ASP A 131 5.36 5.04 26.14
C ASP A 131 6.47 5.34 27.17
N THR A 132 7.20 4.31 27.55
CA THR A 132 8.26 4.40 28.56
C THR A 132 9.48 5.17 28.06
N ALA A 133 9.65 5.30 26.74
CA ALA A 133 10.73 6.08 26.14
C ALA A 133 10.70 7.56 26.57
N PHE A 134 9.51 8.10 26.87
CA PHE A 134 9.34 9.51 27.22
C PHE A 134 9.23 9.79 28.72
N VAL A 135 9.51 8.81 29.59
CA VAL A 135 9.37 8.96 31.06
C VAL A 135 10.17 10.15 31.60
N SER A 136 11.39 10.38 31.10
CA SER A 136 12.23 11.52 31.49
C SER A 136 11.63 12.89 31.13
N LEU A 137 10.70 12.93 30.17
CA LEU A 137 10.12 14.17 29.64
C LEU A 137 8.77 14.52 30.28
N LYS A 138 8.12 13.59 30.99
CA LYS A 138 6.70 13.72 31.40
C LYS A 138 6.40 14.97 32.21
N ASP A 139 7.32 15.40 33.07
CA ASP A 139 7.15 16.57 33.94
C ASP A 139 7.60 17.90 33.29
N THR A 140 7.99 17.88 32.03
CA THR A 140 8.46 19.09 31.34
C THR A 140 7.30 19.91 30.76
N ILE A 141 7.47 21.25 30.75
CA ILE A 141 6.52 22.17 30.10
C ILE A 141 6.37 21.84 28.60
N ARG A 142 7.45 21.37 27.96
CA ARG A 142 7.45 20.96 26.55
C ARG A 142 6.56 19.73 26.33
N PHE A 143 6.64 18.71 27.18
CA PHE A 143 5.79 17.53 27.09
C PHE A 143 4.32 17.82 27.42
N SER A 144 4.03 18.77 28.31
CA SER A 144 2.65 19.24 28.52
C SER A 144 2.00 19.78 27.23
N LYS A 145 2.77 20.42 26.33
CA LYS A 145 2.28 20.82 24.99
C LYS A 145 2.03 19.62 24.08
N VAL A 146 2.87 18.59 24.16
CA VAL A 146 2.65 17.31 23.47
C VAL A 146 1.31 16.70 23.90
N LEU A 147 1.06 16.62 25.21
CA LEU A 147 -0.20 16.11 25.74
C LEU A 147 -1.40 16.92 25.25
N SER A 148 -1.29 18.25 25.25
CA SER A 148 -2.35 19.14 24.72
C SER A 148 -2.63 18.86 23.23
N LYS A 149 -1.58 18.58 22.44
CA LYS A 149 -1.74 18.20 21.03
C LYS A 149 -2.36 16.81 20.89
N ILE A 150 -1.99 15.84 21.73
CA ILE A 150 -2.62 14.52 21.75
C ILE A 150 -4.12 14.65 22.05
N ASP A 151 -4.50 15.45 23.05
CA ASP A 151 -5.90 15.68 23.40
C ASP A 151 -6.68 16.35 22.25
N GLU A 152 -6.04 17.25 21.50
CA GLU A 152 -6.61 17.82 20.28
C GLU A 152 -6.83 16.75 19.21
N MET A 153 -5.83 15.90 18.96
CA MET A 153 -5.87 14.86 17.92
C MET A 153 -6.78 13.68 18.27
N LYS A 154 -7.04 13.44 19.56
CA LYS A 154 -7.97 12.40 20.05
C LYS A 154 -9.44 12.80 19.95
N LYS A 155 -9.75 14.03 19.54
CA LYS A 155 -11.14 14.42 19.29
C LYS A 155 -11.74 13.49 18.25
N THR A 156 -12.82 12.82 18.65
CA THR A 156 -13.55 11.92 17.76
C THR A 156 -14.13 12.69 16.59
N ILE A 157 -13.94 12.15 15.40
CA ILE A 157 -14.66 12.56 14.19
C ILE A 157 -15.57 11.38 13.87
N HIS A 158 -16.87 11.58 13.98
CA HIS A 158 -17.88 10.51 13.89
C HIS A 158 -18.92 10.85 12.83
N LYS A 159 -18.60 10.59 11.56
CA LYS A 159 -19.52 10.79 10.43
C LYS A 159 -20.11 9.49 9.91
N SER A 160 -19.53 8.36 10.30
CA SER A 160 -20.05 7.05 9.97
C SER A 160 -21.21 6.65 10.88
N GLU A 161 -22.11 5.86 10.33
CA GLU A 161 -23.22 5.22 11.01
C GLU A 161 -23.03 3.70 10.97
N LEU A 162 -23.75 2.98 11.83
CA LEU A 162 -23.79 1.53 11.74
C LEU A 162 -24.39 1.11 10.40
N GLY A 163 -23.64 0.33 9.62
CA GLY A 163 -24.15 -0.38 8.45
C GLY A 163 -24.93 -1.61 8.91
N PHE A 164 -24.21 -2.56 9.51
CA PHE A 164 -24.76 -3.76 10.13
C PHE A 164 -23.70 -4.43 11.02
N THR A 165 -24.13 -5.38 11.84
CA THR A 165 -23.25 -6.27 12.62
C THR A 165 -23.47 -7.72 12.22
N TYR A 166 -22.47 -8.57 12.49
CA TYR A 166 -22.59 -10.02 12.34
C TYR A 166 -21.98 -10.73 13.55
N ASP A 167 -22.78 -11.55 14.21
CA ASP A 167 -22.45 -12.29 15.44
C ASP A 167 -21.63 -13.55 15.13
N GLU A 168 -20.43 -13.34 14.59
CA GLU A 168 -19.39 -14.36 14.44
C GLU A 168 -18.02 -13.70 14.64
N LYS A 169 -17.68 -13.47 15.91
CA LYS A 169 -16.46 -12.74 16.34
C LYS A 169 -15.17 -13.29 15.77
N ASP A 170 -15.12 -14.62 15.58
CA ASP A 170 -13.97 -15.34 15.03
C ASP A 170 -14.00 -15.44 13.50
N LEU A 171 -14.92 -14.75 12.81
CA LEU A 171 -14.91 -14.63 11.35
C LEU A 171 -13.63 -13.95 10.87
N ALA A 172 -13.10 -12.99 11.62
CA ALA A 172 -11.96 -12.17 11.21
C ALA A 172 -12.10 -11.62 9.77
N PRO A 173 -13.13 -10.78 9.51
CA PRO A 173 -13.39 -10.30 8.17
C PRO A 173 -12.34 -9.28 7.75
N GLU A 174 -11.69 -9.49 6.61
CA GLU A 174 -10.84 -8.47 6.01
C GLU A 174 -11.62 -7.60 5.04
N SER A 175 -12.53 -8.21 4.29
CA SER A 175 -13.20 -7.55 3.18
C SER A 175 -14.70 -7.64 3.17
N VAL A 176 -15.29 -6.67 2.48
CA VAL A 176 -16.70 -6.57 2.19
C VAL A 176 -16.93 -6.24 0.71
N ALA A 177 -17.85 -6.95 0.08
CA ALA A 177 -18.40 -6.63 -1.24
C ALA A 177 -19.93 -6.55 -1.16
N TYR A 178 -20.53 -5.96 -2.19
CA TYR A 178 -21.97 -5.77 -2.29
C TYR A 178 -22.47 -6.18 -3.67
N ASP A 179 -23.56 -6.94 -3.69
CA ASP A 179 -24.30 -7.24 -4.90
C ASP A 179 -25.56 -6.35 -4.96
N PRO A 180 -25.65 -5.40 -5.91
CA PRO A 180 -26.82 -4.55 -6.06
C PRO A 180 -28.04 -5.28 -6.64
N VAL A 181 -27.88 -6.48 -7.22
CA VAL A 181 -29.00 -7.24 -7.80
C VAL A 181 -29.79 -7.96 -6.72
N GLU A 182 -29.10 -8.65 -5.81
CA GLU A 182 -29.72 -9.34 -4.68
C GLU A 182 -29.78 -8.51 -3.41
N GLU A 183 -29.20 -7.31 -3.43
CA GLU A 183 -29.06 -6.39 -2.29
C GLU A 183 -28.36 -7.08 -1.10
N ALA A 184 -27.27 -7.80 -1.38
CA ALA A 184 -26.58 -8.64 -0.40
C ALA A 184 -25.12 -8.24 -0.23
N PHE A 185 -24.64 -8.27 1.01
CA PHE A 185 -23.23 -8.11 1.35
C PHE A 185 -22.51 -9.45 1.42
N TYR A 186 -21.22 -9.45 1.11
CA TYR A 186 -20.36 -10.62 1.18
C TYR A 186 -19.11 -10.29 1.99
N LEU A 187 -18.80 -11.09 3.01
CA LEU A 187 -17.66 -10.91 3.89
C LEU A 187 -16.64 -12.04 3.70
N GLY A 188 -15.38 -11.68 3.47
CA GLY A 188 -14.26 -12.61 3.35
C GLY A 188 -13.57 -12.84 4.70
N SER A 189 -13.39 -14.10 5.10
CA SER A 189 -12.75 -14.48 6.36
C SER A 189 -11.27 -14.83 6.20
N LEU A 190 -10.40 -14.16 6.97
CA LEU A 190 -8.98 -14.52 7.08
C LEU A 190 -8.79 -15.85 7.81
N TYR A 191 -9.48 -16.01 8.95
CA TYR A 191 -9.22 -17.11 9.88
C TYR A 191 -9.95 -18.39 9.50
N LYS A 192 -11.28 -18.30 9.27
CA LYS A 192 -12.13 -19.46 8.94
C LYS A 192 -12.01 -19.90 7.49
N CYS A 193 -11.41 -19.07 6.64
CA CYS A 193 -11.24 -19.36 5.21
C CYS A 193 -12.60 -19.67 4.56
N LYS A 194 -13.57 -18.78 4.74
CA LYS A 194 -14.96 -18.89 4.25
C LYS A 194 -15.47 -17.54 3.73
N ILE A 195 -16.62 -17.55 3.06
CA ILE A 195 -17.31 -16.33 2.61
C ILE A 195 -18.72 -16.36 3.14
N VAL A 196 -19.11 -15.32 3.88
CA VAL A 196 -20.47 -15.16 4.43
C VAL A 196 -21.24 -14.20 3.54
N ARG A 197 -22.48 -14.56 3.18
CA ARG A 197 -23.46 -13.67 2.54
C ARG A 197 -24.46 -13.18 3.58
N ILE A 198 -24.72 -11.89 3.59
CA ILE A 198 -25.73 -11.22 4.42
C ILE A 198 -26.74 -10.60 3.47
N ASP A 199 -27.98 -11.10 3.47
CA ASP A 199 -29.04 -10.53 2.63
C ASP A 199 -29.56 -9.19 3.15
N LYS A 200 -30.44 -8.55 2.38
CA LYS A 200 -31.04 -7.25 2.74
C LYS A 200 -31.91 -7.28 3.99
N GLU A 201 -32.40 -8.46 4.38
CA GLU A 201 -33.13 -8.67 5.64
C GLU A 201 -32.17 -8.87 6.83
N GLY A 202 -30.86 -8.99 6.57
CA GLY A 202 -29.82 -9.20 7.57
C GLY A 202 -29.57 -10.67 7.90
N ASN A 203 -30.13 -11.62 7.15
CA ASN A 203 -29.86 -13.04 7.38
C ASN A 203 -28.48 -13.40 6.82
N ALA A 204 -27.66 -14.00 7.67
CA ALA A 204 -26.33 -14.47 7.31
C ALA A 204 -26.35 -15.96 6.96
N THR A 205 -25.69 -16.31 5.87
CA THR A 205 -25.47 -17.70 5.42
C THR A 205 -24.07 -17.84 4.86
N ASP A 206 -23.44 -19.00 5.03
CA ASP A 206 -22.20 -19.31 4.31
C ASP A 206 -22.50 -19.37 2.80
N PHE A 207 -21.91 -18.45 2.04
CA PHE A 207 -21.92 -18.49 0.58
C PHE A 207 -20.93 -19.53 0.08
N ILE A 208 -19.74 -19.57 0.70
CA ILE A 208 -18.72 -20.60 0.55
C ILE A 208 -18.35 -21.06 1.96
N THR A 209 -18.49 -22.36 2.25
CA THR A 209 -18.19 -22.90 3.59
C THR A 209 -16.69 -22.97 3.85
N GLU A 210 -16.29 -23.15 5.11
CA GLU A 210 -14.88 -23.21 5.52
C GLU A 210 -14.02 -24.13 4.64
N LYS A 211 -12.94 -23.56 4.10
CA LYS A 211 -11.91 -24.23 3.28
C LYS A 211 -12.47 -24.93 2.04
N GLN A 212 -13.72 -24.66 1.66
CA GLN A 212 -14.34 -25.25 0.47
C GLN A 212 -13.51 -24.92 -0.77
N ASN A 213 -13.37 -25.88 -1.68
CA ASN A 213 -12.56 -25.74 -2.91
C ASN A 213 -11.07 -25.39 -2.67
N GLY A 214 -10.58 -25.51 -1.44
CA GLY A 214 -9.21 -25.14 -1.09
C GLY A 214 -9.04 -23.65 -0.77
N LEU A 215 -10.11 -22.95 -0.39
CA LEU A 215 -10.04 -21.57 0.10
C LEU A 215 -9.02 -21.44 1.25
N ARG A 216 -8.36 -20.30 1.32
CA ARG A 216 -7.38 -19.93 2.38
C ARG A 216 -7.84 -18.62 3.02
N MET A 217 -6.93 -17.79 3.52
CA MET A 217 -7.30 -16.43 3.94
C MET A 217 -8.01 -15.74 2.80
N VAL A 218 -9.28 -15.37 2.96
CA VAL A 218 -9.97 -14.52 2.01
C VAL A 218 -9.63 -13.08 2.39
N ILE A 219 -8.76 -12.46 1.60
CA ILE A 219 -8.28 -11.09 1.82
C ILE A 219 -9.24 -10.16 1.09
N GLY A 220 -8.97 -9.70 -0.14
CA GLY A 220 -9.92 -8.91 -0.92
C GLY A 220 -11.09 -9.69 -1.54
N ILE A 221 -12.25 -9.03 -1.67
CA ILE A 221 -13.46 -9.55 -2.35
C ILE A 221 -14.09 -8.47 -3.23
N LYS A 222 -14.54 -8.85 -4.44
CA LYS A 222 -15.32 -7.98 -5.34
C LYS A 222 -16.41 -8.74 -6.05
N VAL A 223 -17.56 -8.08 -6.22
CA VAL A 223 -18.68 -8.55 -7.02
C VAL A 223 -18.64 -7.89 -8.38
N ASP A 224 -18.64 -8.70 -9.45
CA ASP A 224 -19.03 -8.29 -10.79
C ASP A 224 -20.51 -8.61 -10.97
N ALA A 225 -21.36 -7.62 -10.68
CA ALA A 225 -22.80 -7.78 -10.71
C ALA A 225 -23.34 -8.01 -12.14
N GLU A 226 -22.69 -7.45 -13.16
CA GLU A 226 -23.08 -7.58 -14.55
C GLU A 226 -22.87 -9.01 -15.05
N ARG A 227 -21.72 -9.60 -14.72
CA ARG A 227 -21.37 -10.97 -15.12
C ARG A 227 -21.83 -12.03 -14.13
N ARG A 228 -22.41 -11.62 -12.99
CA ARG A 228 -22.82 -12.49 -11.87
C ARG A 228 -21.66 -13.35 -11.35
N VAL A 229 -20.52 -12.71 -11.08
CA VAL A 229 -19.31 -13.37 -10.58
C VAL A 229 -18.83 -12.72 -9.30
N LEU A 230 -18.35 -13.54 -8.36
CA LEU A 230 -17.64 -13.09 -7.17
C LEU A 230 -16.17 -13.47 -7.27
N TRP A 231 -15.30 -12.48 -7.12
CA TRP A 231 -13.85 -12.64 -7.15
C TRP A 231 -13.26 -12.48 -5.75
N THR A 232 -12.26 -13.30 -5.41
CA THR A 232 -11.53 -13.17 -4.14
C THR A 232 -10.03 -13.34 -4.29
N CYS A 233 -9.27 -12.52 -3.56
CA CYS A 233 -7.86 -12.72 -3.29
C CYS A 233 -7.70 -13.70 -2.13
N ASN A 234 -6.86 -14.71 -2.32
CA ASN A 234 -6.54 -15.69 -1.30
C ASN A 234 -5.05 -15.81 -1.10
N ALA A 235 -4.59 -15.93 0.13
CA ALA A 235 -3.17 -16.13 0.41
C ALA A 235 -2.89 -17.07 1.57
N VAL A 236 -1.62 -17.47 1.66
CA VAL A 236 -1.03 -18.20 2.77
C VAL A 236 0.19 -17.44 3.28
N GLY A 237 0.13 -17.05 4.56
CA GLY A 237 1.25 -16.50 5.30
C GLY A 237 2.04 -17.59 6.03
N ARG A 238 3.06 -17.18 6.79
CA ARG A 238 3.84 -18.12 7.63
C ARG A 238 2.97 -18.56 8.80
N GLY A 239 2.68 -19.86 8.87
CA GLY A 239 1.84 -20.45 9.94
C GLY A 239 0.39 -19.98 9.93
N PHE A 240 -0.06 -19.26 8.90
CA PHE A 240 -1.40 -18.66 8.84
C PHE A 240 -2.01 -18.77 7.43
N PRO A 241 -3.29 -19.17 7.27
CA PRO A 241 -4.24 -19.54 8.32
C PRO A 241 -3.80 -20.80 9.10
N PRO A 242 -4.37 -21.08 10.28
CA PRO A 242 -3.91 -22.20 11.10
C PRO A 242 -4.00 -23.55 10.38
N GLY A 243 -3.00 -24.40 10.63
CA GLY A 243 -2.92 -25.75 10.09
C GLY A 243 -2.37 -25.86 8.67
N ILE A 244 -1.68 -24.82 8.18
CA ILE A 244 -1.00 -24.83 6.89
C ILE A 244 0.44 -25.32 7.03
N GLU A 245 0.91 -26.10 6.04
CA GLU A 245 2.30 -26.56 5.99
C GLU A 245 3.24 -25.44 5.52
N GLU A 246 4.47 -25.38 6.05
CA GLU A 246 5.46 -24.35 5.68
C GLU A 246 5.73 -24.29 4.16
N LYS A 247 5.63 -25.43 3.45
CA LYS A 247 5.82 -25.48 1.99
C LYS A 247 4.74 -24.72 1.21
N GLU A 248 3.58 -24.48 1.81
CA GLU A 248 2.49 -23.70 1.20
C GLU A 248 2.66 -22.20 1.44
N THR A 249 3.62 -21.78 2.27
CA THR A 249 3.88 -20.37 2.54
C THR A 249 4.14 -19.61 1.25
N GLY A 250 3.49 -18.45 1.08
CA GLY A 250 3.63 -17.63 -0.12
C GLY A 250 2.78 -18.11 -1.29
N TRP A 251 1.95 -19.15 -1.09
CA TRP A 251 0.88 -19.49 -2.02
C TRP A 251 -0.17 -18.38 -2.04
N THR A 252 -0.59 -17.99 -3.24
CA THR A 252 -1.68 -17.04 -3.44
C THR A 252 -2.53 -17.44 -4.63
N ALA A 253 -3.80 -17.02 -4.64
CA ALA A 253 -4.67 -17.25 -5.79
C ALA A 253 -5.82 -16.25 -5.88
N LEU A 254 -6.29 -16.03 -7.11
CA LEU A 254 -7.63 -15.49 -7.36
C LEU A 254 -8.62 -16.65 -7.47
N PHE A 255 -9.78 -16.53 -6.82
CA PHE A 255 -10.90 -17.45 -7.03
C PHE A 255 -12.06 -16.70 -7.70
N LYS A 256 -12.70 -17.38 -8.64
CA LYS A 256 -13.85 -16.89 -9.41
C LYS A 256 -15.04 -17.80 -9.13
N PHE A 257 -16.06 -17.28 -8.47
CA PHE A 257 -17.28 -18.02 -8.15
C PHE A 257 -18.47 -17.49 -8.94
N ASP A 258 -19.37 -18.38 -9.34
CA ASP A 258 -20.69 -18.01 -9.81
C ASP A 258 -21.47 -17.41 -8.63
N LEU A 259 -21.83 -16.12 -8.75
CA LEU A 259 -22.44 -15.36 -7.66
C LEU A 259 -23.82 -15.88 -7.26
N THR A 260 -24.54 -16.52 -8.20
CA THR A 260 -25.91 -17.01 -8.00
C THR A 260 -25.93 -18.37 -7.31
N THR A 261 -24.94 -19.22 -7.60
CA THR A 261 -24.94 -20.63 -7.17
C THR A 261 -23.84 -20.97 -6.17
N GLY A 262 -22.87 -20.09 -5.95
CA GLY A 262 -21.68 -20.36 -5.12
C GLY A 262 -20.72 -21.39 -5.73
N LYS A 263 -20.95 -21.81 -6.99
CA LYS A 263 -20.07 -22.78 -7.64
C LYS A 263 -18.77 -22.13 -8.07
N LEU A 264 -17.65 -22.80 -7.78
CA LEU A 264 -16.35 -22.39 -8.32
C LEU A 264 -16.39 -22.46 -9.86
N ILE A 265 -16.11 -21.34 -10.51
CA ILE A 265 -15.90 -21.26 -11.97
C ILE A 265 -14.43 -21.58 -12.28
N ASN A 266 -13.50 -20.88 -11.61
CA ASN A 266 -12.07 -21.07 -11.84
C ASN A 266 -11.23 -20.61 -10.64
N LYS A 267 -9.96 -21.05 -10.59
CA LYS A 267 -8.95 -20.60 -9.63
C LYS A 267 -7.61 -20.36 -10.34
N TYR A 268 -6.97 -19.25 -10.01
CA TYR A 268 -5.74 -18.80 -10.65
C TYR A 268 -4.63 -18.72 -9.63
N ILE A 269 -3.81 -19.76 -9.59
CA ILE A 269 -2.82 -19.97 -8.54
C ILE A 269 -1.48 -19.36 -8.98
N LEU A 270 -0.84 -18.64 -8.06
CA LEU A 270 0.56 -18.25 -8.13
C LEU A 270 1.28 -18.78 -6.89
N HIS A 271 2.23 -19.68 -7.13
CA HIS A 271 3.05 -20.24 -6.06
C HIS A 271 4.38 -20.71 -6.65
N GLU A 272 5.46 -20.13 -6.12
CA GLU A 272 6.83 -20.49 -6.45
C GLU A 272 7.55 -20.83 -5.15
N GLU A 273 8.22 -21.98 -5.11
CA GLU A 273 8.88 -22.45 -3.89
C GLU A 273 9.92 -21.44 -3.40
N GLY A 274 9.81 -21.04 -2.13
CA GLY A 274 10.70 -20.04 -1.51
C GLY A 274 10.38 -18.59 -1.85
N VAL A 275 9.37 -18.31 -2.68
CA VAL A 275 8.90 -16.95 -2.98
C VAL A 275 7.63 -16.65 -2.21
N MET A 276 7.64 -15.51 -1.52
CA MET A 276 6.47 -15.01 -0.81
C MET A 276 5.60 -14.18 -1.75
N HIS A 277 4.51 -14.74 -2.26
CA HIS A 277 3.45 -13.98 -2.92
C HIS A 277 2.25 -13.79 -2.00
N GLN A 278 1.50 -12.71 -2.21
CA GLN A 278 0.29 -12.41 -1.46
C GLN A 278 -0.60 -11.47 -2.27
N PHE A 279 -1.65 -12.01 -2.90
CA PHE A 279 -2.70 -11.20 -3.48
C PHE A 279 -3.51 -10.56 -2.37
N ASN A 280 -3.60 -9.22 -2.37
CA ASN A 280 -4.21 -8.49 -1.28
C ASN A 280 -5.60 -7.97 -1.65
N ASP A 281 -5.66 -6.96 -2.51
CA ASP A 281 -6.93 -6.38 -2.99
C ASP A 281 -7.05 -6.55 -4.52
N LEU A 282 -8.24 -6.27 -5.04
CA LEU A 282 -8.56 -6.36 -6.45
C LEU A 282 -9.57 -5.30 -6.90
N THR A 283 -9.48 -4.93 -8.17
CA THR A 283 -10.44 -4.08 -8.86
C THR A 283 -10.85 -4.73 -10.18
N ILE A 284 -12.07 -4.42 -10.62
CA ILE A 284 -12.67 -4.95 -11.85
C ILE A 284 -12.94 -3.76 -12.79
N THR A 285 -12.49 -3.87 -14.04
CA THR A 285 -12.79 -2.88 -15.07
C THR A 285 -14.20 -3.06 -15.63
N LYS A 286 -14.69 -2.09 -16.40
CA LYS A 286 -15.97 -2.18 -17.13
C LYS A 286 -16.00 -3.36 -18.12
N SER A 287 -14.85 -3.72 -18.70
CA SER A 287 -14.70 -4.91 -19.56
C SER A 287 -14.76 -6.24 -18.80
N GLY A 288 -14.70 -6.20 -17.46
CA GLY A 288 -14.67 -7.37 -16.59
C GLY A 288 -13.27 -7.91 -16.33
N ASP A 289 -12.23 -7.16 -16.72
CA ASP A 289 -10.85 -7.54 -16.45
C ASP A 289 -10.55 -7.29 -14.98
N VAL A 290 -9.90 -8.25 -14.34
CA VAL A 290 -9.56 -8.19 -12.92
C VAL A 290 -8.10 -7.85 -12.76
N TYR A 291 -7.78 -6.89 -11.90
CA TYR A 291 -6.42 -6.52 -11.52
C TYR A 291 -6.26 -6.69 -10.01
N THR A 292 -5.20 -7.35 -9.58
CA THR A 292 -4.91 -7.61 -8.17
C THR A 292 -3.48 -7.22 -7.80
N THR A 293 -3.31 -6.67 -6.60
CA THR A 293 -1.99 -6.33 -6.05
C THR A 293 -1.32 -7.56 -5.46
N ASN A 294 -0.03 -7.72 -5.70
CA ASN A 294 0.82 -8.66 -4.98
C ASN A 294 1.68 -7.90 -3.96
N TYR A 295 1.23 -7.90 -2.69
CA TYR A 295 1.76 -7.08 -1.61
C TYR A 295 3.24 -7.30 -1.33
N LEU A 296 3.69 -8.57 -1.32
CA LEU A 296 5.07 -8.91 -0.97
C LEU A 296 6.04 -8.78 -2.14
N GLU A 297 5.55 -8.85 -3.38
CA GLU A 297 6.39 -8.84 -4.59
C GLU A 297 6.55 -7.45 -5.22
N GLY A 298 5.68 -6.49 -4.90
CA GLY A 298 5.67 -5.19 -5.57
C GLY A 298 5.18 -5.31 -7.03
N ALA A 299 4.10 -6.05 -7.21
CA ALA A 299 3.55 -6.36 -8.53
C ALA A 299 2.04 -6.20 -8.59
N ILE A 300 1.52 -6.12 -9.81
CA ILE A 300 0.09 -6.19 -10.14
C ILE A 300 -0.05 -7.32 -11.15
N TYR A 301 -0.95 -8.24 -10.85
CA TYR A 301 -1.37 -9.31 -11.74
C TYR A 301 -2.76 -9.01 -12.29
N ARG A 302 -3.14 -9.66 -13.38
CA ARG A 302 -4.47 -9.52 -13.96
C ARG A 302 -5.01 -10.83 -14.51
N VAL A 303 -6.33 -10.89 -14.62
CA VAL A 303 -7.05 -11.88 -15.40
C VAL A 303 -7.94 -11.12 -16.39
N LEU A 304 -7.65 -11.25 -17.68
CA LEU A 304 -8.49 -10.65 -18.72
C LEU A 304 -9.76 -11.48 -18.89
N ASN A 305 -10.91 -10.81 -19.03
CA ASN A 305 -12.22 -11.48 -19.09
C ASN A 305 -12.35 -12.41 -20.31
N ASP A 306 -11.72 -12.05 -21.43
CA ASP A 306 -11.77 -12.82 -22.68
C ASP A 306 -10.76 -13.98 -22.71
N LYS A 307 -9.64 -13.85 -21.99
CA LYS A 307 -8.57 -14.84 -21.95
C LYS A 307 -8.71 -15.84 -20.81
N ASP A 308 -9.25 -15.41 -19.67
CA ASP A 308 -9.42 -16.21 -18.46
C ASP A 308 -8.12 -16.88 -18.00
N GLU A 309 -7.01 -16.13 -18.03
CA GLU A 309 -5.67 -16.56 -17.60
C GLU A 309 -5.03 -15.49 -16.71
N LEU A 310 -4.24 -15.93 -15.72
CA LEU A 310 -3.47 -15.04 -14.86
C LEU A 310 -2.18 -14.59 -15.55
N GLU A 311 -1.98 -13.29 -15.59
CA GLU A 311 -0.82 -12.65 -16.21
C GLU A 311 -0.20 -11.61 -15.28
N LEU A 312 1.13 -11.48 -15.33
CA LEU A 312 1.80 -10.33 -14.75
C LEU A 312 1.48 -9.07 -15.59
N PHE A 313 0.87 -8.07 -14.98
CA PHE A 313 0.59 -6.79 -15.63
C PHE A 313 1.74 -5.79 -15.42
N TYR A 314 2.18 -5.65 -14.17
CA TYR A 314 3.18 -4.67 -13.77
C TYR A 314 4.04 -5.20 -12.62
N LYS A 315 5.34 -4.91 -12.62
CA LYS A 315 6.25 -5.20 -11.51
C LYS A 315 7.31 -4.12 -11.43
N SER A 316 7.60 -3.65 -10.22
CA SER A 316 8.65 -2.65 -9.99
C SER A 316 9.17 -2.75 -8.56
N GLU A 317 10.48 -2.62 -8.37
CA GLU A 317 11.08 -2.51 -7.03
C GLU A 317 10.69 -1.20 -6.32
N GLU A 318 10.15 -0.23 -7.06
CA GLU A 318 9.69 1.06 -6.53
C GLU A 318 8.22 0.99 -6.04
N LEU A 319 7.47 -0.07 -6.39
CA LEU A 319 6.11 -0.31 -5.92
C LEU A 319 6.16 -1.12 -4.62
N ILE A 320 6.25 -0.43 -3.48
CA ILE A 320 6.48 -1.07 -2.18
C ILE A 320 5.16 -1.34 -1.48
N SER A 321 4.93 -2.62 -1.13
CA SER A 321 3.74 -3.07 -0.40
C SER A 321 2.42 -2.60 -1.03
N PRO A 322 2.19 -2.87 -2.34
CA PRO A 322 0.93 -2.52 -2.98
C PRO A 322 -0.23 -3.23 -2.28
N ASN A 323 -1.21 -2.48 -1.80
CA ASN A 323 -2.34 -2.97 -1.03
C ASN A 323 -3.65 -2.71 -1.80
N GLY A 324 -4.47 -1.73 -1.41
CA GLY A 324 -5.66 -1.33 -2.15
C GLY A 324 -5.36 -0.85 -3.58
N ILE A 325 -6.29 -1.12 -4.50
CA ILE A 325 -6.17 -0.79 -5.93
C ILE A 325 -7.51 -0.33 -6.51
N THR A 326 -7.48 0.71 -7.34
CA THR A 326 -8.70 1.23 -8.00
C THR A 326 -8.36 1.93 -9.31
N PHE A 327 -9.29 1.94 -10.27
CA PHE A 327 -9.17 2.70 -11.51
C PHE A 327 -9.85 4.07 -11.39
N SER A 328 -9.36 5.05 -12.14
CA SER A 328 -10.14 6.26 -12.46
C SER A 328 -11.39 5.91 -13.28
N ASP A 329 -12.40 6.79 -13.29
CA ASP A 329 -13.66 6.57 -14.02
C ASP A 329 -13.47 6.28 -15.53
N ASN A 330 -12.42 6.83 -16.13
CA ASN A 330 -12.05 6.63 -17.53
C ASN A 330 -11.05 5.50 -17.78
N GLU A 331 -10.65 4.78 -16.72
CA GLU A 331 -9.74 3.63 -16.72
C GLU A 331 -8.34 3.87 -17.31
N ASN A 332 -7.96 5.15 -17.47
CA ASN A 332 -6.62 5.52 -17.96
C ASN A 332 -5.57 5.57 -16.84
N THR A 333 -6.01 5.57 -15.58
CA THR A 333 -5.15 5.63 -14.41
C THR A 333 -5.52 4.55 -13.41
N ILE A 334 -4.52 3.86 -12.89
CA ILE A 334 -4.63 2.97 -11.74
C ILE A 334 -4.02 3.68 -10.53
N PHE A 335 -4.78 3.81 -9.45
CA PHE A 335 -4.27 4.21 -8.15
C PHE A 335 -4.01 2.96 -7.32
N VAL A 336 -2.90 2.96 -6.57
CA VAL A 336 -2.48 1.83 -5.73
C VAL A 336 -1.93 2.39 -4.42
N SER A 337 -2.42 1.91 -3.28
CA SER A 337 -1.82 2.28 -1.99
C SER A 337 -0.54 1.47 -1.77
N GLY A 338 0.55 2.14 -1.41
CA GLY A 338 1.74 1.54 -0.84
C GLY A 338 1.61 1.57 0.66
N TRP A 339 1.19 0.47 1.29
CA TRP A 339 0.82 0.47 2.70
C TRP A 339 1.96 0.96 3.62
N LYS A 340 3.21 0.60 3.32
CA LYS A 340 4.40 1.07 4.06
C LYS A 340 4.90 2.46 3.64
N THR A 341 4.37 3.01 2.56
CA THR A 341 4.96 4.16 1.87
C THR A 341 3.90 5.21 1.51
N PHE A 342 3.62 5.38 0.22
CA PHE A 342 2.81 6.43 -0.36
C PHE A 342 1.66 5.87 -1.19
N LEU A 343 0.79 6.77 -1.64
CA LEU A 343 -0.11 6.48 -2.74
C LEU A 343 0.63 6.57 -4.09
N TYR A 344 0.42 5.57 -4.94
CA TYR A 344 0.97 5.48 -6.28
C TYR A 344 -0.11 5.72 -7.34
N LYS A 345 0.34 6.21 -8.49
CA LYS A 345 -0.42 6.37 -9.73
C LYS A 345 0.33 5.66 -10.86
N ILE A 346 -0.36 4.79 -11.59
CA ILE A 346 0.15 4.12 -12.79
C ILE A 346 -0.69 4.56 -13.99
N ASP A 347 -0.05 5.14 -15.00
CA ASP A 347 -0.70 5.37 -16.30
C ASP A 347 -0.92 4.03 -17.01
N PHE A 348 -2.16 3.73 -17.39
CA PHE A 348 -2.54 2.41 -17.89
C PHE A 348 -1.84 2.06 -19.21
N ASN A 349 -1.72 3.02 -20.12
CA ASN A 349 -1.20 2.80 -21.47
C ASN A 349 0.33 2.69 -21.50
N THR A 350 0.99 3.60 -20.79
CA THR A 350 2.46 3.70 -20.76
C THR A 350 3.08 2.87 -19.65
N ARG A 351 2.28 2.41 -18.68
CA ARG A 351 2.72 1.74 -17.44
C ARG A 351 3.68 2.59 -16.61
N LYS A 352 3.64 3.91 -16.77
CA LYS A 352 4.49 4.83 -16.01
C LYS A 352 3.98 4.90 -14.57
N LEU A 353 4.83 4.53 -13.62
CA LEU A 353 4.61 4.70 -12.18
C LEU A 353 5.02 6.12 -11.75
N SER A 354 4.18 6.72 -10.92
CA SER A 354 4.38 8.00 -10.26
C SER A 354 3.81 7.95 -8.83
N LEU A 355 4.28 8.83 -7.94
CA LEU A 355 3.66 9.06 -6.64
C LEU A 355 2.51 10.04 -6.87
N VAL A 356 1.49 9.90 -6.06
CA VAL A 356 0.54 10.99 -5.87
C VAL A 356 1.11 11.90 -4.80
N GLU A 357 1.54 13.08 -5.20
CA GLU A 357 2.14 14.07 -4.29
C GLU A 357 1.08 14.56 -3.29
N HIS A 358 1.53 15.02 -2.12
CA HIS A 358 0.64 15.55 -1.11
C HIS A 358 1.35 16.57 -0.21
N PRO A 359 0.62 17.51 0.42
CA PRO A 359 1.16 18.39 1.44
C PRO A 359 1.80 17.64 2.62
N ASP A 360 2.87 18.22 3.17
CA ASP A 360 3.59 17.68 4.35
C ASP A 360 2.72 17.67 5.63
N SER A 361 1.56 18.31 5.61
CA SER A 361 0.63 18.39 6.75
C SER A 361 -0.13 17.08 7.03
N PHE A 362 -0.01 16.09 6.15
CA PHE A 362 -0.59 14.76 6.35
C PHE A 362 0.25 13.66 5.70
N SER A 363 -0.16 12.41 5.92
CA SER A 363 0.49 11.22 5.37
C SER A 363 -0.54 10.29 4.75
N THR A 364 -0.14 9.59 3.69
CA THR A 364 -0.88 8.49 3.06
C THR A 364 -0.39 7.11 3.51
N TYR A 365 0.45 7.05 4.55
CA TYR A 365 0.94 5.80 5.14
C TYR A 365 -0.20 4.93 5.69
N GLY A 366 -0.11 3.61 5.50
CA GLY A 366 -1.06 2.66 6.10
C GLY A 366 -2.46 2.77 5.52
N ILE A 367 -2.57 3.11 4.24
CA ILE A 367 -3.83 3.00 3.51
C ILE A 367 -4.00 1.54 3.09
N ASP A 368 -5.04 0.91 3.60
CA ASP A 368 -5.41 -0.45 3.30
C ASP A 368 -6.27 -0.47 2.02
N GLY A 369 -7.59 -0.27 2.12
CA GLY A 369 -8.49 -0.12 0.98
C GLY A 369 -8.55 1.29 0.36
N ILE A 370 -8.64 1.38 -0.98
CA ILE A 370 -8.85 2.64 -1.72
C ILE A 370 -9.95 2.55 -2.79
N TYR A 371 -10.70 3.65 -2.97
CA TYR A 371 -11.79 3.73 -3.94
C TYR A 371 -11.82 5.08 -4.65
N TYR A 372 -11.77 5.07 -5.98
CA TYR A 372 -11.96 6.29 -6.76
C TYR A 372 -13.43 6.71 -6.75
N TYR A 373 -13.67 7.99 -6.46
CA TYR A 373 -15.02 8.55 -6.38
C TYR A 373 -14.99 10.05 -6.71
N LYS A 374 -15.63 10.47 -7.80
CA LYS A 374 -15.82 11.90 -8.18
C LYS A 374 -14.52 12.74 -8.05
N ASN A 375 -13.47 12.35 -8.77
CA ASN A 375 -12.12 12.95 -8.72
C ASN A 375 -11.51 13.06 -7.31
N SER A 376 -11.75 12.04 -6.50
CA SER A 376 -11.14 11.88 -5.19
C SER A 376 -10.90 10.41 -4.90
N LEU A 377 -10.09 10.13 -3.89
CA LEU A 377 -9.85 8.79 -3.39
C LEU A 377 -10.38 8.68 -1.97
N LEU A 378 -11.30 7.76 -1.76
CA LEU A 378 -11.71 7.33 -0.43
C LEU A 378 -10.74 6.28 0.05
N ALA A 379 -10.29 6.42 1.29
CA ALA A 379 -9.27 5.57 1.86
C ALA A 379 -9.71 5.09 3.23
N VAL A 380 -9.56 3.79 3.44
CA VAL A 380 -9.58 3.17 4.76
C VAL A 380 -8.11 3.03 5.18
N GLN A 381 -7.74 3.65 6.29
CA GLN A 381 -6.34 3.82 6.67
C GLN A 381 -6.10 3.26 8.06
N ASP A 382 -5.82 1.96 8.13
CA ASP A 382 -5.56 1.22 9.38
C ASP A 382 -4.33 1.76 10.12
N GLY A 383 -3.26 2.12 9.41
CA GLY A 383 -2.01 2.59 10.01
C GLY A 383 -2.16 3.91 10.77
N LEU A 384 -3.22 4.67 10.52
CA LEU A 384 -3.60 5.87 11.28
C LEU A 384 -4.97 5.76 11.98
N MET A 385 -5.67 4.62 11.84
CA MET A 385 -7.02 4.41 12.37
C MET A 385 -8.03 5.48 11.94
N ILE A 386 -8.03 5.82 10.64
CA ILE A 386 -8.95 6.83 10.07
C ILE A 386 -9.62 6.35 8.78
N ILE A 387 -10.77 6.94 8.48
CA ILE A 387 -11.37 6.94 7.14
C ILE A 387 -11.22 8.34 6.58
N ALA A 388 -10.71 8.46 5.35
CA ALA A 388 -10.41 9.75 4.75
C ALA A 388 -10.86 9.84 3.28
N ARG A 389 -11.06 11.07 2.83
CA ARG A 389 -11.22 11.43 1.43
C ARG A 389 -10.11 12.36 0.99
N TYR A 390 -9.43 11.97 -0.07
CA TYR A 390 -8.32 12.69 -0.69
C TYR A 390 -8.79 13.30 -2.02
N TYR A 391 -8.98 14.62 -2.04
CA TYR A 391 -9.39 15.34 -3.23
C TYR A 391 -8.18 15.57 -4.14
N LEU A 392 -8.29 15.13 -5.38
CA LEU A 392 -7.21 15.16 -6.35
C LEU A 392 -7.26 16.44 -7.20
N ASN A 393 -6.12 16.86 -7.71
CA ASN A 393 -6.05 17.79 -8.83
C ASN A 393 -6.62 17.15 -10.11
N GLU A 394 -6.71 17.93 -11.20
CA GLU A 394 -7.37 17.50 -12.45
C GLU A 394 -6.74 16.26 -13.09
N ASP A 395 -5.41 16.15 -13.05
CA ASP A 395 -4.72 14.99 -13.63
C ASP A 395 -4.48 13.85 -12.64
N GLY A 396 -4.85 14.02 -11.36
CA GLY A 396 -4.66 13.02 -10.30
C GLY A 396 -3.21 12.80 -9.87
N SER A 397 -2.30 13.72 -10.17
CA SER A 397 -0.89 13.66 -9.72
C SER A 397 -0.67 14.18 -8.30
N GLU A 398 -1.62 14.93 -7.73
CA GLU A 398 -1.50 15.54 -6.41
C GLU A 398 -2.82 15.46 -5.63
N ILE A 399 -2.71 15.25 -4.32
CA ILE A 399 -3.80 15.43 -3.36
C ILE A 399 -3.79 16.89 -2.89
N GLU A 400 -4.77 17.68 -3.31
CA GLU A 400 -4.90 19.08 -2.93
C GLU A 400 -5.46 19.25 -1.51
N ARG A 401 -6.31 18.32 -1.09
CA ARG A 401 -6.99 18.40 0.21
C ARG A 401 -7.31 17.02 0.76
N ARG A 402 -7.10 16.84 2.07
CA ARG A 402 -7.62 15.71 2.84
C ARG A 402 -8.83 16.14 3.68
N GLU A 403 -9.86 15.32 3.68
CA GLU A 403 -10.95 15.35 4.65
C GLU A 403 -10.95 14.06 5.46
N ILE A 404 -10.89 14.17 6.78
CA ILE A 404 -11.08 13.01 7.66
C ILE A 404 -12.58 12.83 7.86
N ILE A 405 -13.06 11.64 7.52
CA ILE A 405 -14.47 11.25 7.65
C ILE A 405 -14.71 10.65 9.03
N GLU A 406 -13.84 9.74 9.46
CA GLU A 406 -13.96 9.01 10.72
C GLU A 406 -12.58 8.93 11.39
N ALA A 407 -12.52 9.18 12.69
CA ALA A 407 -11.30 9.06 13.50
C ALA A 407 -11.62 8.91 14.99
N ASN A 408 -10.80 8.14 15.71
CA ASN A 408 -10.94 7.89 17.15
C ASN A 408 -12.33 7.34 17.54
N ASN A 409 -12.95 6.57 16.67
CA ASN A 409 -14.17 5.85 16.98
C ASN A 409 -13.80 4.55 17.69
N PRO A 410 -14.37 4.27 18.88
CA PRO A 410 -14.00 3.12 19.69
C PRO A 410 -14.31 1.76 19.05
N VAL A 411 -15.13 1.74 18.00
CA VAL A 411 -15.41 0.53 17.21
C VAL A 411 -14.30 0.24 16.21
N LEU A 412 -13.49 1.23 15.83
CA LEU A 412 -12.38 1.01 14.90
C LEU A 412 -11.30 0.18 15.58
N ASP A 413 -11.03 -0.97 14.99
CA ASP A 413 -9.99 -1.91 15.40
C ASP A 413 -9.40 -2.57 14.15
N VAL A 414 -8.35 -1.97 13.59
CA VAL A 414 -7.82 -2.30 12.25
C VAL A 414 -8.92 -2.26 11.18
N PRO A 415 -9.45 -1.08 10.83
CA PRO A 415 -10.37 -0.99 9.69
C PRO A 415 -9.63 -1.28 8.39
N THR A 416 -10.16 -2.16 7.54
CA THR A 416 -9.44 -2.72 6.37
C THR A 416 -10.03 -2.26 5.03
N THR A 417 -10.87 -3.07 4.39
CA THR A 417 -11.42 -2.74 3.06
C THR A 417 -12.91 -2.41 3.14
N GLY A 418 -13.44 -1.94 2.02
CA GLY A 418 -14.79 -1.45 1.85
C GLY A 418 -15.35 -1.63 0.44
N VAL A 419 -16.59 -1.18 0.30
CA VAL A 419 -17.34 -1.19 -0.94
C VAL A 419 -18.19 0.06 -1.07
N LEU A 420 -18.22 0.63 -2.28
CA LEU A 420 -19.11 1.72 -2.63
C LEU A 420 -20.49 1.16 -2.96
N VAL A 421 -21.50 1.71 -2.30
CA VAL A 421 -22.92 1.45 -2.56
C VAL A 421 -23.58 2.81 -2.77
N ASP A 422 -23.90 3.13 -4.03
CA ASP A 422 -24.33 4.47 -4.45
C ASP A 422 -23.37 5.58 -3.98
N ASP A 423 -23.87 6.55 -3.20
CA ASP A 423 -23.09 7.64 -2.60
C ASP A 423 -22.69 7.33 -1.14
N GLN A 424 -22.47 6.04 -0.82
CA GLN A 424 -22.01 5.59 0.49
C GLN A 424 -20.80 4.66 0.38
N LEU A 425 -19.89 4.75 1.35
CA LEU A 425 -18.83 3.77 1.57
C LEU A 425 -19.20 2.92 2.78
N TYR A 426 -19.35 1.61 2.57
CA TYR A 426 -19.40 0.60 3.64
C TYR A 426 -18.01 0.04 3.83
N TYR A 427 -17.54 -0.11 5.07
CA TYR A 427 -16.20 -0.62 5.35
C TYR A 427 -16.17 -1.47 6.60
N VAL A 428 -15.25 -2.43 6.62
CA VAL A 428 -14.94 -3.23 7.80
C VAL A 428 -14.34 -2.32 8.85
N ALA A 429 -15.01 -2.17 9.99
CA ALA A 429 -14.55 -1.30 11.08
C ALA A 429 -13.61 -2.03 12.03
N ASN A 430 -13.82 -3.34 12.23
CA ASN A 430 -13.01 -4.18 13.09
C ASN A 430 -12.58 -5.48 12.42
N CYS A 431 -11.28 -5.57 12.10
CA CYS A 431 -10.63 -6.81 11.67
C CYS A 431 -9.61 -7.21 12.73
N PRO A 432 -9.66 -8.43 13.29
CA PRO A 432 -8.80 -8.82 14.40
C PRO A 432 -7.36 -9.17 13.97
N SER A 433 -6.79 -8.46 13.00
CA SER A 433 -5.45 -8.68 12.41
C SER A 433 -4.30 -8.73 13.43
N PHE A 434 -4.46 -8.09 14.60
CA PHE A 434 -3.48 -8.09 15.68
C PHE A 434 -3.88 -8.93 16.91
N HIS A 435 -5.01 -9.62 16.85
CA HIS A 435 -5.53 -10.46 17.94
C HIS A 435 -5.26 -11.95 17.69
N PHE A 436 -4.03 -12.25 17.28
CA PHE A 436 -3.52 -13.60 17.08
C PHE A 436 -2.32 -13.87 18.00
N HIS A 437 -2.25 -15.09 18.52
CA HIS A 437 -1.05 -15.64 19.11
C HIS A 437 0.03 -15.89 18.04
N GLU A 438 1.29 -16.08 18.45
CA GLU A 438 2.41 -16.37 17.52
C GLU A 438 2.19 -17.64 16.68
N ASP A 439 1.37 -18.58 17.18
CA ASP A 439 1.00 -19.82 16.49
C ASP A 439 -0.16 -19.65 15.49
N GLY A 440 -0.67 -18.42 15.34
CA GLY A 440 -1.75 -18.07 14.43
C GLY A 440 -3.16 -18.30 14.98
N SER A 441 -3.31 -18.77 16.22
CA SER A 441 -4.63 -18.90 16.86
C SER A 441 -5.17 -17.54 17.34
N LEU A 442 -6.49 -17.34 17.26
CA LEU A 442 -7.15 -16.10 17.73
C LEU A 442 -7.09 -15.98 19.26
N VAL A 443 -7.12 -14.75 19.77
CA VAL A 443 -7.30 -14.41 21.19
C VAL A 443 -8.79 -14.11 21.46
N PRO A 444 -9.62 -15.08 21.89
CA PRO A 444 -11.09 -14.93 21.80
C PRO A 444 -11.66 -13.84 22.72
N ASP A 445 -11.02 -13.61 23.87
CA ASP A 445 -11.47 -12.62 24.87
C ASP A 445 -11.28 -11.16 24.40
N GLU A 446 -10.50 -10.95 23.34
CA GLU A 446 -10.25 -9.63 22.75
C GLU A 446 -11.15 -9.36 21.53
N LEU A 447 -11.97 -10.34 21.12
CA LEU A 447 -12.78 -10.22 19.90
C LEU A 447 -14.14 -9.58 20.18
N ASN A 448 -14.55 -8.73 19.24
CA ASN A 448 -15.87 -8.13 19.17
C ASN A 448 -16.66 -8.71 17.99
N ASP A 449 -17.98 -8.50 17.99
CA ASP A 449 -18.82 -8.86 16.83
C ASP A 449 -18.35 -8.07 15.61
N VAL A 450 -18.46 -8.69 14.44
CA VAL A 450 -18.12 -8.04 13.18
C VAL A 450 -18.99 -6.80 13.02
N THR A 451 -18.37 -5.67 12.74
CA THR A 451 -19.04 -4.39 12.57
C THR A 451 -18.66 -3.78 11.22
N ILE A 452 -19.67 -3.56 10.38
CA ILE A 452 -19.55 -2.79 9.16
C ILE A 452 -20.13 -1.40 9.42
N LEU A 453 -19.30 -0.38 9.27
CA LEU A 453 -19.75 1.01 9.33
C LEU A 453 -20.00 1.53 7.92
N LYS A 454 -20.85 2.55 7.80
CA LYS A 454 -21.12 3.23 6.53
C LYS A 454 -21.02 4.74 6.68
N THR A 455 -20.49 5.41 5.67
CA THR A 455 -20.44 6.87 5.61
C THR A 455 -21.06 7.37 4.31
N LYS A 456 -21.76 8.50 4.39
CA LYS A 456 -22.25 9.23 3.22
C LYS A 456 -21.12 10.08 2.61
N LEU A 457 -21.10 10.20 1.28
CA LEU A 457 -20.01 10.80 0.49
C LEU A 457 -20.34 12.13 -0.17
#